data_AF-A0A841FWZ1-F1
#
_entry.id   AF-A0A841FWZ1-F1
#
_cell.length_a   1.000
_cell.length_b   1.000
_cell.length_c   1.000
_cell.angle_alpha   90.00
_cell.angle_beta   90.00
_cell.angle_gamma   90.00
#
_symmetry.space_group_name_H-M   'P 1'
#
loop_
_entity.id
_entity.type
_entity.pdbx_description
1 polymer ?
#
loop_
_entity_poly.entity_id
_entity_poly.type
_entity_poly.pdbx_seq_one_letter_code
_entity_poly.pdbx_strand_id
1 'polypeptide(L)'
;MTLILSPAAGRDTRVPIERAVVDRVAASRPRETYLVVRFERADGRASVHHAWTDGGEVLGARIDAVATARGMDGLDWLAVTARHEETSVEGRMVVTEYRLRAVLADVEAGRGALPDERRDLTDALAAYCDTTGRAVAIGAWCRVGPAAVDATP
;
A
#
# COMPACT_ATOMS: atom_id res chain seq x y z
N MET A 1 43.09 2.95 -23.72
CA MET A 1 42.62 3.19 -22.34
C MET A 1 42.28 4.66 -22.20
N THR A 2 40.98 5.00 -22.17
CA THR A 2 40.44 6.12 -21.37
C THR A 2 39.02 5.72 -20.99
N LEU A 3 38.92 5.06 -19.83
CA LEU A 3 37.70 4.95 -19.06
C LEU A 3 37.39 6.34 -18.50
N ILE A 4 36.26 6.93 -18.89
CA ILE A 4 35.73 8.09 -18.18
C ILE A 4 34.98 7.52 -16.95
N LEU A 5 35.71 7.44 -15.84
CA LEU A 5 35.15 7.30 -14.51
C LEU A 5 34.45 8.63 -14.19
N SER A 6 33.11 8.66 -14.22
CA SER A 6 32.35 9.76 -13.60
C SER A 6 32.49 9.64 -12.08
N PRO A 7 33.06 10.64 -11.38
CA PRO A 7 33.15 10.63 -9.94
C PRO A 7 31.89 11.26 -9.36
N ALA A 8 31.05 10.43 -8.75
CA ALA A 8 30.58 10.60 -7.38
C ALA A 8 29.51 9.55 -7.11
N ALA A 9 29.72 8.78 -6.05
CA ALA A 9 28.63 8.18 -5.29
C ALA A 9 27.72 9.32 -4.80
N GLY A 10 26.84 9.80 -5.68
CA GLY A 10 25.79 10.73 -5.30
C GLY A 10 24.87 9.96 -4.37
N ARG A 11 24.93 10.27 -3.07
CA ARG A 11 23.83 10.01 -2.14
C ARG A 11 22.56 10.30 -2.91
N ASP A 12 21.67 9.33 -3.07
CA ASP A 12 20.43 9.57 -3.80
C ASP A 12 19.63 10.65 -3.06
N THR A 13 19.82 11.90 -3.47
CA THR A 13 19.23 13.07 -2.82
C THR A 13 17.71 13.08 -2.96
N ARG A 14 17.16 12.19 -3.79
CA ARG A 14 15.72 12.03 -3.96
C ARG A 14 15.08 11.33 -2.77
N VAL A 15 15.74 10.34 -2.17
CA VAL A 15 15.16 9.60 -1.03
C VAL A 15 14.85 10.55 0.15
N PRO A 16 15.73 11.48 0.55
CA PRO A 16 15.39 12.49 1.55
C PRO A 16 14.26 13.44 1.14
N ILE A 17 14.19 13.85 -0.13
CA ILE A 17 13.16 14.78 -0.63
C ILE A 17 11.80 14.09 -0.68
N GLU A 18 11.71 12.92 -1.29
CA GLU A 18 10.50 12.10 -1.35
C GLU A 18 9.99 11.81 0.06
N ARG A 19 10.89 11.51 1.02
CA ARG A 19 10.50 11.32 2.42
C ARG A 19 9.94 12.58 3.06
N ALA A 20 10.58 13.73 2.88
CA ALA A 20 10.06 15.00 3.40
C ALA A 20 8.69 15.37 2.80
N VAL A 21 8.46 15.02 1.52
CA VAL A 21 7.14 15.18 0.88
C VAL A 21 6.13 14.22 1.50
N VAL A 22 6.47 12.95 1.69
CA VAL A 22 5.61 11.96 2.34
C VAL A 22 5.22 12.41 3.75
N ASP A 23 6.18 12.90 4.55
CA ASP A 23 5.93 13.40 5.90
C ASP A 23 4.98 14.61 5.88
N ARG A 24 5.17 15.54 4.92
CA ARG A 24 4.27 16.67 4.72
C ARG A 24 2.86 16.23 4.32
N VAL A 25 2.74 15.25 3.42
CA VAL A 25 1.44 14.70 3.02
C VAL A 25 0.77 14.10 4.26
N ALA A 26 1.46 13.22 4.99
CA ALA A 26 0.94 12.57 6.19
C ALA A 26 0.45 13.58 7.24
N ALA A 27 1.20 14.66 7.48
CA ALA A 27 0.82 15.71 8.43
C ALA A 27 -0.47 16.46 8.05
N SER A 28 -0.91 16.39 6.80
CA SER A 28 -2.13 17.05 6.31
C SER A 28 -3.35 16.13 6.23
N ARG A 29 -3.18 14.81 6.45
CA ARG A 29 -4.26 13.83 6.35
C ARG A 29 -4.90 13.55 7.71
N PRO A 30 -6.13 13.02 7.74
CA PRO A 30 -6.76 12.59 8.99
C PRO A 30 -5.90 11.58 9.75
N ARG A 31 -5.97 11.61 11.08
CA ARG A 31 -5.39 10.58 11.94
C ARG A 31 -5.91 9.19 11.57
N GLU A 32 -5.21 8.15 12.00
CA GLU A 32 -5.62 6.75 11.79
C GLU A 32 -5.83 6.42 10.31
N THR A 33 -4.93 6.90 9.46
CA THR A 33 -4.91 6.70 8.02
C THR A 33 -3.61 6.01 7.62
N TYR A 34 -3.73 5.05 6.70
CA TYR A 34 -2.58 4.47 6.01
C TYR A 34 -2.45 5.10 4.62
N LEU A 35 -1.23 5.45 4.24
CA LEU A 35 -0.92 6.13 3.00
C LEU A 35 0.01 5.29 2.14
N VAL A 36 -0.33 5.17 0.86
CA VAL A 36 0.56 4.70 -0.20
C VAL A 36 0.82 5.88 -1.13
N VAL A 37 2.06 6.35 -1.17
CA VAL A 37 2.48 7.49 -1.98
C VAL A 37 3.36 7.00 -3.11
N ARG A 38 2.89 7.11 -4.35
CA ARG A 38 3.61 6.74 -5.56
C ARG A 38 4.12 7.98 -6.27
N PHE A 39 5.44 8.09 -6.45
CA PHE A 39 6.06 9.13 -7.28
C PHE A 39 6.35 8.58 -8.67
N GLU A 40 5.71 9.16 -9.68
CA GLU A 40 5.89 8.81 -11.09
C GLU A 40 7.07 9.58 -11.70
N ARG A 41 7.94 8.86 -12.39
CA ARG A 41 9.17 9.39 -12.97
C ARG A 41 9.02 9.52 -14.48
N ALA A 42 9.72 10.49 -15.07
CA ALA A 42 9.65 10.76 -16.51
C ALA A 42 10.17 9.59 -17.38
N ASP A 43 10.98 8.72 -16.80
CA ASP A 43 11.52 7.51 -17.43
C ASP A 43 10.54 6.32 -17.37
N GLY A 44 9.30 6.54 -16.92
CA GLY A 44 8.27 5.51 -16.76
C GLY A 44 8.43 4.65 -15.51
N ARG A 45 9.39 4.94 -14.63
CA ARG A 45 9.56 4.24 -13.35
C ARG A 45 8.71 4.90 -12.26
N ALA A 46 8.55 4.20 -11.14
CA ALA A 46 7.93 4.77 -9.94
C ALA A 46 8.68 4.36 -8.66
N SER A 47 8.67 5.22 -7.66
CA SER A 47 8.97 4.87 -6.26
C SER A 47 7.67 4.85 -5.47
N VAL A 48 7.55 3.91 -4.53
CA VAL A 48 6.40 3.78 -3.63
C VAL A 48 6.89 3.94 -2.22
N HIS A 49 6.23 4.82 -1.48
CA HIS A 49 6.48 5.07 -0.06
C HIS A 49 5.21 4.80 0.72
N HIS A 50 5.40 4.36 1.96
CA HIS A 50 4.33 4.01 2.88
C HIS A 50 4.43 4.91 4.11
N ALA A 51 3.29 5.40 4.58
CA ALA A 51 3.24 6.19 5.80
C ALA A 51 1.97 5.91 6.60
N TRP A 52 2.05 6.19 7.89
CA TRP A 52 0.93 6.18 8.80
C TRP A 52 0.75 7.58 9.35
N THR A 53 -0.49 8.04 9.48
CA THR A 53 -0.79 9.20 10.31
C THR A 53 -0.91 8.78 11.77
N ASP A 54 -1.05 9.75 12.67
CA ASP A 54 -1.12 9.52 14.12
C ASP A 54 -2.09 8.39 14.49
N GLY A 55 -1.60 7.39 15.24
CA GLY A 55 -2.36 6.21 15.66
C GLY A 55 -2.63 5.17 14.57
N GLY A 56 -2.23 5.43 13.33
CA GLY A 56 -2.47 4.55 12.18
C GLY A 56 -1.82 3.18 12.31
N GLU A 57 -0.54 3.13 12.69
CA GLU A 57 0.21 1.87 12.83
C GLU A 57 -0.43 0.93 13.88
N VAL A 58 -0.77 1.48 15.05
CA VAL A 58 -1.44 0.72 16.12
C VAL A 58 -2.80 0.18 15.65
N LEU A 59 -3.54 0.98 14.89
CA LEU A 59 -4.84 0.57 14.37
C LEU A 59 -4.70 -0.48 13.26
N GLY A 60 -3.69 -0.35 12.38
CA GLY A 60 -3.33 -1.34 11.37
C GLY A 60 -3.03 -2.70 11.99
N ALA A 61 -2.17 -2.74 13.01
CA ALA A 61 -1.84 -3.97 13.72
C ALA A 61 -3.09 -4.62 14.37
N ARG A 62 -4.01 -3.81 14.90
CA ARG A 62 -5.29 -4.32 15.42
C ARG A 62 -6.15 -4.91 14.31
N ILE A 63 -6.29 -4.24 13.16
CA ILE A 63 -7.03 -4.76 12.01
C ILE A 63 -6.48 -6.14 11.62
N ASP A 64 -5.17 -6.27 11.53
CA ASP A 64 -4.51 -7.51 11.14
C ASP A 64 -4.78 -8.65 12.11
N ALA A 65 -4.65 -8.39 13.41
CA ALA A 65 -4.94 -9.36 14.46
C ALA A 65 -6.40 -9.84 14.39
N VAL A 66 -7.33 -8.90 14.19
CA VAL A 66 -8.76 -9.17 14.15
C VAL A 66 -9.15 -9.92 12.87
N ALA A 67 -8.63 -9.53 11.70
CA ALA A 67 -8.88 -10.20 10.43
C ALA A 67 -8.35 -11.64 10.45
N THR A 68 -7.13 -11.84 10.96
CA THR A 68 -6.53 -13.17 11.12
C THR A 68 -7.36 -14.05 12.06
N ALA A 69 -7.80 -13.51 13.20
CA ALA A 69 -8.63 -14.26 14.15
C ALA A 69 -10.00 -14.66 13.57
N ARG A 70 -10.50 -13.93 12.59
CA ARG A 70 -11.74 -14.26 11.87
C ARG A 70 -11.53 -15.16 10.65
N GLY A 71 -10.30 -15.51 10.32
CA GLY A 71 -9.99 -16.33 9.14
C GLY A 71 -10.23 -15.61 7.81
N MET A 72 -10.15 -14.28 7.79
CA MET A 72 -10.29 -13.50 6.55
C MET A 72 -9.08 -13.74 5.63
N ASP A 73 -9.34 -13.77 4.32
CA ASP A 73 -8.34 -14.09 3.30
C ASP A 73 -7.84 -12.82 2.54
N GLY A 74 -6.96 -13.01 1.56
CA GLY A 74 -6.44 -11.90 0.77
C GLY A 74 -7.46 -11.26 -0.19
N LEU A 75 -8.54 -11.96 -0.56
CA LEU A 75 -9.64 -11.36 -1.33
C LEU A 75 -10.48 -10.47 -0.43
N ASP A 76 -10.72 -10.89 0.81
CA ASP A 76 -11.35 -10.04 1.82
C ASP A 76 -10.53 -8.78 2.07
N TRP A 77 -9.20 -8.90 2.12
CA TRP A 77 -8.29 -7.76 2.22
C TRP A 77 -8.50 -6.78 1.07
N LEU A 78 -8.49 -7.25 -0.17
CA LEU A 78 -8.68 -6.41 -1.35
C LEU A 78 -10.05 -5.72 -1.35
N ALA A 79 -11.12 -6.46 -1.08
CA ALA A 79 -12.46 -5.90 -1.07
C ALA A 79 -12.64 -4.84 0.03
N VAL A 80 -12.22 -5.15 1.26
CA VAL A 80 -12.35 -4.21 2.39
C VAL A 80 -11.52 -2.96 2.16
N THR A 81 -10.26 -3.09 1.73
CA THR A 81 -9.40 -1.92 1.52
C THR A 81 -9.88 -1.07 0.34
N ALA A 82 -10.30 -1.67 -0.78
CA ALA A 82 -10.83 -0.95 -1.93
C ALA A 82 -12.11 -0.15 -1.61
N ARG A 83 -12.98 -0.64 -0.72
CA ARG A 83 -14.18 0.13 -0.30
C ARG A 83 -13.85 1.40 0.48
N HIS A 84 -12.70 1.43 1.14
CA HIS A 84 -12.28 2.52 2.03
C HIS A 84 -11.05 3.26 1.52
N GLU A 85 -10.71 3.08 0.24
CA GLU A 85 -9.61 3.77 -0.40
C GLU A 85 -10.08 5.09 -1.03
N GLU A 86 -9.25 6.12 -0.91
CA GLU A 86 -9.43 7.40 -1.59
C GLU A 86 -8.12 7.73 -2.31
N THR A 87 -8.19 7.95 -3.62
CA THR A 87 -6.99 8.25 -4.43
C THR A 87 -7.03 9.70 -4.91
N SER A 88 -5.92 10.41 -4.73
CA SER A 88 -5.71 11.76 -5.25
C SER A 88 -4.41 11.86 -6.03
N VAL A 89 -4.35 12.83 -6.95
CA VAL A 89 -3.18 13.08 -7.80
C VAL A 89 -2.68 14.49 -7.55
N GLU A 90 -1.40 14.62 -7.22
CA GLU A 90 -0.70 15.87 -6.94
C GLU A 90 0.55 15.98 -7.84
N GLY A 91 0.37 16.56 -9.02
CA GLY A 91 1.43 16.64 -10.02
C GLY A 91 1.81 15.24 -10.55
N ARG A 92 3.01 14.76 -10.22
CA ARG A 92 3.49 13.41 -10.56
C ARG A 92 3.40 12.43 -9.38
N MET A 93 2.65 12.79 -8.35
CA MET A 93 2.44 11.97 -7.18
C MET A 93 1.02 11.45 -7.18
N VAL A 94 0.85 10.15 -6.93
CA VAL A 94 -0.45 9.55 -6.63
C VAL A 94 -0.45 9.18 -5.15
N VAL A 95 -1.44 9.67 -4.41
CA VAL A 95 -1.62 9.39 -2.99
C VAL A 95 -2.88 8.57 -2.83
N THR A 96 -2.74 7.35 -2.34
CA THR A 96 -3.86 6.49 -1.95
C THR A 96 -3.95 6.45 -0.44
N GLU A 97 -5.13 6.74 0.08
CA GLU A 97 -5.44 6.82 1.49
C GLU A 97 -6.41 5.72 1.89
N TYR A 98 -6.13 5.04 3.00
CA TYR A 98 -7.01 4.03 3.58
C TYR A 98 -7.44 4.48 4.97
N ARG A 99 -8.74 4.77 5.14
CA ARG A 99 -9.30 5.20 6.43
C ARG A 99 -9.47 4.00 7.36
N LEU A 100 -8.52 3.81 8.27
CA LEU A 100 -8.38 2.56 9.02
C LEU A 100 -9.52 2.29 9.99
N ARG A 101 -10.18 3.32 10.52
CA ARG A 101 -11.37 3.12 11.37
C ARG A 101 -12.52 2.44 10.62
N ALA A 102 -12.71 2.79 9.35
CA ALA A 102 -13.76 2.20 8.53
C ALA A 102 -13.40 0.76 8.14
N VAL A 103 -12.13 0.53 7.76
CA VAL A 103 -11.57 -0.81 7.54
C VAL A 103 -11.75 -1.70 8.78
N LEU A 104 -11.39 -1.20 9.97
CA LEU A 104 -11.57 -1.94 11.21
C LEU A 104 -13.05 -2.26 11.46
N ALA A 105 -13.97 -1.33 11.23
CA ALA A 105 -15.39 -1.55 11.43
C ALA A 105 -15.95 -2.67 10.51
N ASP A 106 -15.45 -2.79 9.28
CA ASP A 106 -15.80 -3.89 8.38
C ASP A 106 -15.21 -5.22 8.83
N VAL A 107 -13.93 -5.22 9.19
CA VAL A 107 -13.24 -6.41 9.72
C VAL A 107 -13.85 -6.89 11.04
N GLU A 108 -14.24 -5.97 11.93
CA GLU A 108 -14.94 -6.28 13.18
C GLU A 108 -16.34 -6.85 12.96
N ALA A 109 -17.01 -6.44 11.90
CA ALA A 109 -18.29 -6.99 11.52
C ALA A 109 -18.20 -8.27 10.66
N GLY A 110 -16.99 -8.71 10.29
CA GLY A 110 -16.79 -9.82 9.35
C GLY A 110 -17.28 -9.52 7.92
N ARG A 111 -17.33 -8.24 7.54
CA ARG A 111 -17.75 -7.80 6.19
C ARG A 111 -16.59 -7.90 5.20
N GLY A 112 -16.18 -9.13 4.90
CA GLY A 112 -15.24 -9.47 3.84
C GLY A 112 -15.81 -9.23 2.44
N ALA A 113 -15.21 -9.88 1.44
CA ALA A 113 -15.64 -9.77 0.05
C ALA A 113 -16.99 -10.48 -0.17
N LEU A 114 -17.94 -9.76 -0.78
CA LEU A 114 -19.23 -10.32 -1.20
C LEU A 114 -19.04 -11.33 -2.34
N PRO A 115 -19.99 -12.26 -2.59
CA PRO A 115 -19.84 -13.27 -3.63
C PRO A 115 -19.52 -12.70 -5.01
N ASP A 116 -20.18 -11.61 -5.41
CA ASP A 116 -19.93 -10.96 -6.69
C ASP A 116 -18.57 -10.26 -6.72
N GLU A 117 -18.18 -9.55 -5.65
CA GLU A 117 -16.86 -8.93 -5.54
C GLU A 117 -15.73 -9.99 -5.59
N ARG A 118 -15.91 -11.15 -4.94
CA ARG A 118 -14.93 -12.25 -4.99
C ARG A 118 -14.75 -12.76 -6.41
N ARG A 119 -15.84 -12.94 -7.15
CA ARG A 119 -15.77 -13.34 -8.56
C ARG A 119 -15.05 -12.28 -9.38
N ASP A 120 -15.48 -11.02 -9.28
CA ASP A 120 -14.93 -9.93 -10.07
C ASP A 120 -13.42 -9.71 -9.78
N LEU A 121 -13.00 -9.82 -8.51
CA LEU A 121 -11.59 -9.80 -8.12
C LEU A 121 -10.82 -11.00 -8.68
N THR A 122 -11.40 -12.20 -8.63
CA THR A 122 -10.77 -13.41 -9.19
C THR A 122 -10.59 -13.28 -10.70
N ASP A 123 -11.60 -12.80 -11.42
CA ASP A 123 -11.55 -12.58 -12.87
C ASP A 123 -10.52 -11.51 -13.23
N ALA A 124 -10.46 -10.41 -12.47
CA ALA A 124 -9.45 -9.37 -12.66
C ALA A 124 -8.02 -9.90 -12.44
N LEU A 125 -7.81 -10.75 -11.43
CA LEU A 125 -6.52 -11.36 -11.15
C LEU A 125 -6.12 -12.36 -12.24
N ALA A 126 -7.06 -13.16 -12.73
CA ALA A 126 -6.83 -14.07 -13.85
C ALA A 126 -6.40 -13.29 -15.11
N ALA A 127 -7.16 -12.24 -15.46
CA ALA A 127 -6.83 -11.37 -16.59
C ALA A 127 -5.46 -10.70 -16.44
N TYR A 128 -5.09 -10.29 -15.23
CA TYR A 128 -3.77 -9.76 -14.94
C TYR A 128 -2.66 -10.81 -15.12
N CYS A 129 -2.88 -12.05 -14.65
CA CYS A 129 -1.94 -13.15 -14.83
C CYS A 129 -1.74 -13.46 -16.31
N ASP A 130 -2.81 -13.50 -17.10
CA ASP A 130 -2.77 -13.74 -18.54
C ASP A 130 -2.02 -12.63 -19.29
N THR A 131 -2.25 -11.37 -18.91
CA THR A 131 -1.62 -10.20 -19.55
C THR A 131 -0.12 -10.10 -19.22
N THR A 132 0.26 -10.42 -17.98
CA THR A 132 1.63 -10.20 -17.50
C THR A 132 2.50 -11.46 -17.49
N GLY A 133 1.90 -12.64 -17.66
CA GLY A 133 2.55 -13.94 -17.49
C GLY A 133 2.98 -14.22 -16.04
N ARG A 134 2.53 -13.42 -15.07
CA ARG A 134 2.89 -13.54 -13.66
C ARG A 134 1.75 -14.16 -12.88
N ALA A 135 1.99 -15.34 -12.30
CA ALA A 135 1.04 -15.94 -11.37
C ALA A 135 0.93 -15.09 -10.09
N VAL A 136 -0.31 -14.78 -9.69
CA VAL A 136 -0.62 -14.12 -8.42
C VAL A 136 -1.35 -15.12 -7.53
N ALA A 137 -0.75 -15.46 -6.39
CA ALA A 137 -1.39 -16.29 -5.38
C ALA A 137 -2.03 -15.39 -4.33
N ILE A 138 -3.36 -15.40 -4.24
CA ILE A 138 -4.08 -14.77 -3.13
C ILE A 138 -4.40 -15.85 -2.10
N GLY A 139 -3.71 -15.79 -0.97
CA GLY A 139 -3.87 -16.71 0.14
C GLY A 139 -4.39 -15.98 1.36
N ALA A 140 -3.55 -15.89 2.39
CA ALA A 140 -3.89 -15.24 3.65
C ALA A 140 -4.06 -13.71 3.50
N TRP A 141 -4.69 -13.11 4.51
CA TRP A 141 -4.77 -11.67 4.72
C TRP A 141 -3.41 -10.97 4.55
N CYS A 142 -3.36 -9.93 3.71
CA CYS A 142 -2.11 -9.30 3.25
C CYS A 142 -1.52 -8.23 4.19
N ARG A 143 -1.99 -8.16 5.44
CA ARG A 143 -1.59 -7.18 6.47
C ARG A 143 -1.87 -5.72 6.06
N VAL A 144 -2.13 -4.81 7.00
CA VAL A 144 -2.24 -3.38 6.69
C VAL A 144 -0.85 -2.77 6.77
N GLY A 145 -0.39 -2.20 5.65
CA GLY A 145 0.88 -1.51 5.57
C GLY A 145 2.12 -2.41 5.41
N PRO A 146 3.29 -1.78 5.19
CA PRO A 146 4.51 -2.47 4.80
C PRO A 146 4.99 -3.40 5.90
N ALA A 147 5.32 -4.63 5.52
CA ALA A 147 6.31 -5.49 6.20
C ALA A 147 7.15 -4.69 7.19
N ALA A 148 7.08 -4.88 8.51
CA ALA A 148 8.25 -4.49 9.28
C ALA A 148 9.35 -5.39 8.72
N VAL A 149 10.13 -4.86 7.78
CA VAL A 149 11.32 -5.52 7.31
C VAL A 149 12.19 -5.45 8.55
N ASP A 150 12.33 -6.57 9.25
CA ASP A 150 13.27 -6.66 10.36
C ASP A 150 14.56 -6.01 9.86
N ALA A 151 14.90 -4.87 10.46
CA ALA A 151 16.16 -4.22 10.20
C ALA A 151 17.21 -5.14 10.79
N THR A 152 17.63 -6.13 10.01
CA THR A 152 18.80 -6.93 10.35
C THR A 152 19.97 -5.96 10.39
N PRO A 153 20.68 -5.85 11.53
CA PRO A 153 21.82 -4.96 11.69
C PRO A 153 22.96 -5.28 10.72
#